data_AF-A0A7S4JG61-F1
#
_entry.id   AF-A0A7S4JG61-F1
#
_cell.length_a   1.000
_cell.length_b   1.000
_cell.length_c   1.000
_cell.angle_alpha   90.00
_cell.angle_beta   90.00
_cell.angle_gamma   90.00
#
_symmetry.space_group_name_H-M   'P 1'
#
loop_
_entity.id
_entity.type
_entity.pdbx_description
1 polymer ?
#
loop_
_entity_poly.entity_id
_entity_poly.type
_entity_poly.pdbx_seq_one_letter_code
_entity_poly.pdbx_strand_id
1 'polypeptide(L)'
;KKDKKEKKDKKDKKDKKEKKTDRARVQDDEVNIAAKRQKTSPGDAAAERQRSEQERIVKVQEQQTRAEKRRMLAPMTQSQAEEANSRVERVWDDDTGRWRLVRGGGEVLEQIVTASEHRTINKQATGWISRINARSF
;
A
#
# COMPACT_ATOMS: atom_id res chain seq x y z
N LYS A 1 -37.69 18.66 73.18
CA LYS A 1 -37.64 19.58 72.00
C LYS A 1 -36.27 20.28 71.82
N LYS A 2 -35.46 20.47 72.87
CA LYS A 2 -34.17 21.18 72.83
C LYS A 2 -33.05 20.39 72.12
N ASP A 3 -32.99 19.07 72.33
CA ASP A 3 -31.91 18.20 71.81
C ASP A 3 -31.97 18.00 70.28
N LYS A 4 -33.16 18.13 69.68
CA LYS A 4 -33.35 18.04 68.23
C LYS A 4 -32.82 19.28 67.49
N LYS A 5 -32.85 20.45 68.13
CA LYS A 5 -32.35 21.72 67.58
C LYS A 5 -30.82 21.71 67.57
N GLU A 6 -30.20 21.28 68.67
CA GLU A 6 -28.74 21.25 68.78
C GLU A 6 -28.07 20.25 67.83
N LYS A 7 -28.72 19.09 67.59
CA LYS A 7 -28.28 18.13 66.57
C LYS A 7 -28.40 18.68 65.15
N LYS A 8 -29.40 19.50 64.85
CA LYS A 8 -29.58 20.16 63.55
C LYS A 8 -28.47 21.20 63.32
N ASP A 9 -28.20 22.03 64.32
CA ASP A 9 -27.17 23.08 64.21
C ASP A 9 -25.75 22.50 64.03
N LYS A 10 -25.45 21.34 64.65
CA LYS A 10 -24.18 20.61 64.44
C LYS A 10 -24.06 20.04 63.02
N LYS A 11 -25.16 19.55 62.44
CA LYS A 11 -25.19 19.03 61.07
C LYS A 11 -24.97 20.17 60.05
N ASP A 12 -25.68 21.28 60.22
CA ASP A 12 -25.56 22.44 59.31
C ASP A 12 -24.14 23.04 59.32
N LYS A 13 -23.45 23.01 60.47
CA LYS A 13 -22.03 23.42 60.56
C LYS A 13 -21.09 22.44 59.85
N LYS A 14 -21.36 21.13 59.89
CA LYS A 14 -20.55 20.11 59.21
C LYS A 14 -20.70 20.24 57.69
N ASP A 15 -21.94 20.35 57.21
CA ASP A 15 -22.24 20.48 55.77
C ASP A 15 -21.64 21.77 55.19
N LYS A 16 -21.63 22.86 55.97
CA LYS A 16 -20.97 24.13 55.58
C LYS A 16 -19.44 24.03 55.54
N LYS A 17 -18.82 23.15 56.33
CA LYS A 17 -17.37 22.91 56.33
C LYS A 17 -16.97 22.07 55.11
N GLU A 18 -17.71 21.01 54.81
CA GLU A 18 -17.49 20.15 53.64
C GLU A 18 -17.65 20.94 52.33
N LYS A 19 -18.70 21.76 52.22
CA LYS A 19 -18.89 22.62 51.03
C LYS A 19 -17.75 23.62 50.79
N LYS A 20 -17.08 24.08 51.86
CA LYS A 20 -15.91 24.96 51.73
C LYS A 20 -14.66 24.21 51.28
N THR A 21 -14.45 22.98 51.77
CA THR A 21 -13.31 22.16 51.37
C THR A 21 -13.42 21.68 49.93
N ASP A 22 -14.63 21.33 49.48
CA ASP A 22 -14.86 20.92 48.09
C ASP A 22 -14.66 22.09 47.12
N ARG A 23 -15.13 23.29 47.50
CA ARG A 23 -14.92 24.50 46.69
C ARG A 23 -13.45 24.88 46.58
N ALA A 24 -12.64 24.65 47.62
CA ALA A 24 -11.20 24.87 47.57
C ALA A 24 -10.50 23.86 46.64
N ARG A 25 -10.88 22.57 46.68
CA ARG A 25 -10.34 21.55 45.78
C ARG A 25 -10.63 21.83 44.31
N VAL A 26 -11.87 22.23 44.00
CA VAL A 26 -12.24 22.60 42.62
C VAL A 26 -11.41 23.80 42.14
N GLN A 27 -11.13 24.77 43.02
CA GLN A 27 -10.28 25.91 42.67
C GLN A 27 -8.83 25.51 42.43
N ASP A 28 -8.25 24.62 43.24
CA ASP A 28 -6.88 24.11 43.04
C ASP A 28 -6.74 23.27 41.76
N ASP A 29 -7.76 22.46 41.43
CA ASP A 29 -7.79 21.68 40.19
C ASP A 29 -7.90 22.58 38.95
N GLU A 30 -8.74 23.61 39.00
CA GLU A 30 -8.91 24.57 37.91
C GLU A 30 -7.63 25.39 37.64
N VAL A 31 -6.93 25.80 38.72
CA VAL A 31 -5.64 26.50 38.63
C VAL A 31 -4.55 25.58 38.07
N ASN A 32 -4.52 24.31 38.45
CA ASN A 32 -3.56 23.34 37.90
C ASN A 32 -3.79 23.04 36.42
N ILE A 33 -5.06 22.92 35.99
CA ILE A 33 -5.42 22.71 34.58
C ILE A 33 -5.05 23.95 33.75
N ALA A 34 -5.32 25.15 34.27
CA ALA A 34 -4.94 26.41 33.62
C ALA A 34 -3.41 26.54 33.49
N ALA A 35 -2.66 26.20 34.54
CA ALA A 35 -1.19 26.21 34.52
C ALA A 35 -0.64 25.20 33.50
N LYS A 36 -1.23 24.00 33.40
CA LYS A 36 -0.81 22.97 32.44
C LYS A 36 -1.08 23.37 30.99
N ARG A 37 -2.17 24.10 30.73
CA ARG A 37 -2.50 24.68 29.42
C ARG A 37 -1.59 25.84 29.03
N GLN A 38 -1.04 26.57 29.99
CA GLN A 38 -0.06 27.64 29.73
C GLN A 38 1.37 27.12 29.54
N LYS A 39 1.69 25.88 29.95
CA LYS A 39 3.04 25.30 29.82
C LYS A 39 3.29 24.60 28.47
N THR A 40 2.26 24.26 27.72
CA THR A 40 2.42 23.69 26.37
C THR A 40 2.28 24.80 25.35
N SER A 41 3.37 25.18 24.67
CA SER A 41 3.25 26.15 23.59
C SER A 41 2.43 25.54 22.45
N PRO A 42 1.71 26.35 21.64
CA PRO A 42 1.04 25.85 20.44
C PRO A 42 2.00 25.10 19.49
N GLY A 43 3.29 25.41 19.54
CA GLY A 43 4.35 24.72 18.78
C GLY A 43 4.62 23.30 19.26
N ASP A 44 4.59 23.04 20.57
CA ASP A 44 4.83 21.70 21.13
C ASP A 44 3.70 20.73 20.77
N ALA A 45 2.45 21.19 20.85
CA ALA A 45 1.30 20.38 20.47
C ALA A 45 1.26 20.10 18.95
N ALA A 46 1.75 21.02 18.11
CA ALA A 46 1.89 20.81 16.68
C ALA A 46 3.02 19.81 16.37
N ALA A 47 4.16 19.91 17.05
CA ALA A 47 5.28 19.00 16.89
C ALA A 47 4.94 17.56 17.31
N GLU A 48 4.18 17.37 18.39
CA GLU A 48 3.69 16.07 18.85
C GLU A 48 2.74 15.42 17.82
N ARG A 49 1.86 16.23 17.20
CA ARG A 49 0.97 15.77 16.13
C ARG A 49 1.75 15.39 14.87
N GLN A 50 2.77 16.16 14.50
CA GLN A 50 3.61 15.82 13.36
C GLN A 50 4.44 14.55 13.60
N ARG A 51 5.00 14.37 14.81
CA ARG A 51 5.71 13.13 15.17
C ARG A 51 4.80 11.91 15.14
N SER A 52 3.61 12.01 15.72
CA SER A 52 2.64 10.90 15.71
C SER A 52 2.13 10.57 14.31
N GLU A 53 1.98 11.57 13.43
CA GLU A 53 1.64 11.33 12.03
C GLU A 53 2.79 10.67 11.26
N GLN A 54 4.03 11.13 11.45
CA GLN A 54 5.22 10.50 10.86
C GLN A 54 5.36 9.04 11.33
N GLU A 55 5.13 8.76 12.61
CA GLU A 55 5.19 7.40 13.15
C GLU A 55 4.12 6.49 12.55
N ARG A 56 2.92 7.03 12.27
CA ARG A 56 1.87 6.30 11.54
C ARG A 56 2.27 5.99 10.12
N ILE A 57 2.84 6.96 9.40
CA ILE A 57 3.31 6.79 8.02
C ILE A 57 4.39 5.70 7.96
N VAL A 58 5.37 5.73 8.86
CA VAL A 58 6.45 4.72 8.92
C VAL A 58 5.87 3.33 9.19
N LYS A 59 4.91 3.20 10.12
CA LYS A 59 4.25 1.91 10.39
C LYS A 59 3.48 1.37 9.18
N VAL A 60 2.79 2.24 8.43
CA VAL A 60 2.08 1.85 7.21
C VAL A 60 3.06 1.38 6.14
N GLN A 61 4.16 2.11 5.94
CA GLN A 61 5.22 1.73 5.00
C GLN A 61 5.87 0.39 5.40
N GLU A 62 6.14 0.17 6.68
CA GLU A 62 6.68 -1.09 7.18
C GLU A 62 5.70 -2.26 6.96
N GLN A 63 4.40 -2.04 7.15
CA GLN A 63 3.37 -3.03 6.84
C GLN A 63 3.29 -3.35 5.34
N GLN A 64 3.37 -2.33 4.49
CA GLN A 64 3.39 -2.48 3.02
C GLN A 64 4.61 -3.29 2.58
N THR A 65 5.81 -2.91 3.02
CA THR A 65 7.05 -3.64 2.69
C THR A 65 7.03 -5.08 3.21
N ARG A 66 6.47 -5.33 4.40
CA ARG A 66 6.29 -6.69 4.91
C ARG A 66 5.32 -7.50 4.06
N ALA A 67 4.23 -6.89 3.59
CA ALA A 67 3.28 -7.53 2.68
C ALA A 67 3.91 -7.84 1.32
N GLU A 68 4.71 -6.93 0.76
CA GLU A 68 5.47 -7.12 -0.47
C GLU A 68 6.47 -8.27 -0.34
N LYS A 69 7.27 -8.30 0.73
CA LYS A 69 8.20 -9.40 1.03
C LYS A 69 7.48 -10.74 1.11
N ARG A 70 6.31 -10.80 1.75
CA ARG A 70 5.49 -12.02 1.80
C ARG A 70 4.98 -12.44 0.44
N ARG A 71 4.60 -11.49 -0.43
CA ARG A 71 4.18 -11.78 -1.82
C ARG A 71 5.33 -12.29 -2.68
N MET A 72 6.53 -11.73 -2.51
CA MET A 72 7.73 -12.17 -3.24
C MET A 72 8.21 -13.58 -2.86
N LEU A 73 8.04 -13.96 -1.60
CA LEU A 73 8.43 -15.28 -1.08
C LEU A 73 7.31 -16.33 -1.23
N ALA A 74 6.08 -15.90 -1.52
CA ALA A 74 4.99 -16.82 -1.77
C ALA A 74 5.22 -17.56 -3.10
N PRO A 75 4.87 -18.84 -3.18
CA PRO A 75 4.79 -19.51 -4.47
C PRO A 75 3.79 -18.77 -5.36
N MET A 76 4.10 -18.74 -6.65
CA MET A 76 3.25 -18.11 -7.66
C MET A 76 1.82 -18.67 -7.62
N THR A 77 0.82 -17.79 -7.70
CA THR A 77 -0.59 -18.23 -7.82
C THR A 77 -0.86 -18.70 -9.25
N GLN A 78 -1.86 -19.57 -9.44
CA GLN A 78 -2.22 -20.08 -10.77
C GLN A 78 -2.51 -18.94 -11.77
N SER A 79 -3.27 -17.92 -11.35
CA SER A 79 -3.56 -16.75 -12.18
C SER A 79 -2.31 -15.96 -12.56
N GLN A 80 -1.35 -15.79 -11.65
CA GLN A 80 -0.09 -15.13 -11.97
C GLN A 80 0.72 -15.97 -12.97
N ALA A 81 0.72 -17.29 -12.82
CA ALA A 81 1.39 -18.22 -13.73
C ALA A 81 0.79 -18.16 -15.14
N GLU A 82 -0.53 -18.12 -15.23
CA GLU A 82 -1.25 -17.95 -16.48
C GLU A 82 -0.94 -16.60 -17.13
N GLU A 83 -0.83 -15.53 -16.35
CA GLU A 83 -0.51 -14.20 -16.87
C GLU A 83 0.95 -14.08 -17.34
N ALA A 84 1.90 -14.67 -16.60
CA ALA A 84 3.28 -14.76 -17.07
C ALA A 84 3.36 -15.58 -18.36
N ASN A 85 2.61 -16.69 -18.43
CA ASN A 85 2.57 -17.53 -19.62
C ASN A 85 1.80 -16.87 -20.77
N SER A 86 0.80 -16.02 -20.56
CA SER A 86 -0.01 -15.44 -21.65
C SER A 86 0.72 -14.34 -22.42
N ARG A 87 1.81 -13.79 -21.88
CA ARG A 87 2.63 -12.79 -22.55
C ARG A 87 3.29 -13.35 -23.82
N VAL A 88 3.15 -12.66 -24.94
CA VAL A 88 3.75 -13.04 -26.23
C VAL A 88 4.64 -11.90 -26.75
N GLU A 89 5.88 -12.22 -27.10
CA GLU A 89 6.87 -11.26 -27.59
C GLU A 89 7.38 -11.64 -28.98
N ARG A 90 7.72 -10.65 -29.81
CA ARG A 90 8.40 -10.86 -31.10
C ARG A 90 9.90 -10.81 -30.87
N VAL A 91 10.56 -11.96 -31.01
CA VAL A 91 11.99 -12.11 -30.79
C VAL A 91 12.66 -12.46 -32.10
N TRP A 92 13.79 -11.82 -32.40
CA TRP A 92 14.62 -12.17 -33.53
C TRP A 92 15.46 -13.40 -33.19
N ASP A 93 15.43 -14.41 -34.06
CA ASP A 93 16.26 -15.61 -33.92
C ASP A 93 17.50 -15.51 -34.82
N ASP A 94 18.68 -15.44 -34.20
CA ASP A 94 19.95 -15.28 -34.91
C ASP A 94 20.33 -16.53 -35.73
N ASP A 95 19.92 -17.73 -35.30
CA ASP A 95 20.26 -18.98 -35.98
C ASP A 95 19.53 -19.13 -37.33
N THR A 96 18.26 -18.73 -37.40
CA THR A 96 17.44 -18.86 -38.63
C THR A 96 17.19 -17.53 -39.36
N GLY A 97 17.52 -16.40 -38.75
CA GLY A 97 17.29 -15.06 -39.32
C GLY A 97 15.81 -14.73 -39.49
N ARG A 98 14.95 -15.21 -38.59
CA ARG A 98 13.49 -15.00 -38.63
C ARG A 98 12.97 -14.38 -37.35
N TRP A 99 11.92 -13.56 -37.46
CA TRP A 99 11.14 -13.11 -36.31
C TRP A 99 10.23 -14.24 -35.84
N ARG A 100 10.35 -14.64 -34.57
CA ARG A 100 9.50 -15.64 -33.91
C ARG A 100 8.61 -14.98 -32.88
N LEU A 101 7.41 -15.51 -32.70
CA LEU A 101 6.57 -15.18 -31.55
C LEU A 101 6.93 -16.14 -30.42
N VAL A 102 7.35 -15.62 -29.28
CA VAL A 102 7.73 -16.44 -28.11
C VAL A 102 6.76 -16.13 -27.00
N ARG A 103 6.13 -17.18 -26.46
CA ARG A 103 5.24 -17.11 -25.31
C ARG A 103 6.06 -17.14 -24.01
N GLY A 104 5.56 -16.55 -22.93
CA GLY A 104 6.30 -16.42 -21.66
C GLY A 104 6.80 -17.74 -21.04
N GLY A 105 6.22 -18.88 -21.41
CA GLY A 105 6.69 -20.22 -21.02
C GLY A 105 7.80 -20.82 -21.91
N GLY A 106 8.33 -20.07 -22.90
CA GLY A 106 9.35 -20.54 -23.84
C GLY A 106 8.81 -21.30 -25.06
N GLU A 107 7.49 -21.41 -25.19
CA GLU A 107 6.84 -21.96 -26.38
C GLU A 107 7.03 -21.01 -27.57
N VAL A 108 7.54 -21.55 -28.68
CA VAL A 108 7.66 -20.82 -29.95
C VAL A 108 6.35 -20.96 -30.71
N LEU A 109 5.74 -19.82 -31.01
CA LEU A 109 4.51 -19.70 -31.78
C LEU A 109 4.82 -19.24 -33.21
N GLU A 110 4.03 -19.75 -34.14
CA GLU A 110 4.03 -19.29 -35.53
C GLU A 110 3.02 -18.16 -35.71
N GLN A 111 3.40 -17.14 -36.47
CA GLN A 111 2.47 -16.10 -36.85
C GLN A 111 1.52 -16.62 -37.92
N ILE A 112 0.21 -16.55 -37.67
CA ILE A 112 -0.78 -16.72 -38.73
C ILE A 112 -0.68 -15.52 -39.67
N VAL A 113 -0.32 -15.78 -40.92
CA VAL A 113 -0.17 -14.78 -41.97
C VAL A 113 -1.38 -14.80 -42.91
N THR A 114 -1.65 -13.66 -43.54
CA THR A 114 -2.69 -13.57 -44.57
C THR A 114 -2.29 -14.33 -45.85
N ALA A 115 -3.26 -14.64 -46.70
CA ALA A 115 -3.00 -15.34 -47.95
C ALA A 115 -2.06 -14.57 -48.91
N SER A 116 -2.09 -13.23 -48.89
CA SER A 116 -1.16 -12.38 -49.65
C SER A 116 0.25 -12.45 -49.09
N GLU A 117 0.43 -12.36 -47.77
CA GLU A 117 1.73 -12.46 -47.10
C GLU A 117 2.35 -13.85 -47.31
N HIS A 118 1.56 -14.91 -47.17
CA HIS A 118 2.01 -16.27 -47.44
C HIS A 118 2.55 -16.42 -48.87
N ARG A 119 1.85 -15.85 -49.88
CA ARG A 119 2.33 -15.84 -51.27
C ARG A 119 3.65 -15.08 -51.43
N THR A 120 3.81 -13.94 -50.77
CA THR A 120 5.05 -13.14 -50.80
C THR A 120 6.22 -13.89 -50.16
N ILE A 121 6.00 -14.48 -48.97
CA ILE A 121 7.00 -15.29 -48.26
C ILE A 121 7.42 -16.48 -49.13
N ASN A 122 6.46 -17.21 -49.70
CA ASN A 122 6.75 -18.33 -50.58
C ASN A 122 7.54 -17.89 -51.82
N LYS A 123 7.16 -16.77 -52.44
CA LYS A 123 7.89 -16.22 -53.61
C LYS A 123 9.33 -15.84 -53.25
N GLN A 124 9.56 -15.26 -52.08
CA GLN A 124 10.91 -14.92 -51.59
C GLN A 124 11.73 -16.18 -51.27
N ALA A 125 11.14 -17.12 -50.51
CA ALA A 125 11.80 -18.34 -50.04
C ALA A 125 12.10 -19.35 -51.16
N THR A 126 11.23 -19.44 -52.17
CA THR A 126 11.38 -20.38 -53.30
C THR A 126 11.87 -19.70 -54.58
N GLY A 127 11.98 -18.37 -54.61
CA GLY A 127 12.44 -17.61 -55.77
C GLY A 127 13.88 -17.89 -56.20
N TRP A 128 14.71 -18.47 -55.32
CA TRP A 128 16.06 -18.93 -55.68
C TRP A 128 16.04 -20.24 -56.49
N ILE A 129 15.06 -21.13 -56.28
CA ILE A 129 14.89 -22.38 -57.04
C ILE A 129 14.64 -22.08 -58.52
N SER A 130 13.83 -21.06 -58.80
CA SER A 130 13.56 -20.61 -60.17
C SER A 130 14.81 -20.03 -60.86
N ARG A 131 15.70 -19.35 -60.12
CA ARG A 131 16.97 -18.82 -60.65
C ARG A 131 18.01 -19.90 -60.96
N ILE A 132 17.99 -21.03 -60.26
CA ILE A 132 18.89 -22.16 -60.54
C ILE A 132 18.45 -22.91 -61.79
N ASN A 133 17.14 -23.15 -61.95
CA ASN A 133 16.61 -23.80 -63.15
C ASN A 133 16.74 -22.93 -64.41
N ALA A 134 16.71 -21.60 -64.29
CA ALA A 134 16.91 -20.68 -65.42
C ALA A 134 18.37 -20.58 -65.90
N ARG A 135 19.33 -21.14 -65.16
CA ARG A 135 20.78 -21.11 -65.47
C ARG A 135 21.30 -22.44 -65.98
N SER A 136 20.42 -23.43 -66.11
CA SER A 136 20.72 -24.79 -66.62
C SER A 136 20.18 -25.02 -68.04
N PHE A 137 19.93 -23.94 -68.79
CA PHE A 137 19.65 -23.94 -70.23
C PHE A 137 20.57 -22.95 -70.93
#